data_AF-A0A7V9CY48-F1
#
_entry.id   AF-A0A7V9CY48-F1
#
_cell.length_a   1.000
_cell.length_b   1.000
_cell.length_c   1.000
_cell.angle_alpha   90.00
_cell.angle_beta   90.00
_cell.angle_gamma   90.00
#
_symmetry.space_group_name_H-M   'P 1'
#
loop_
_entity.id
_entity.type
_entity.pdbx_description
1 polymer ?
#
loop_
_entity_poly.entity_id
_entity_poly.type
_entity_poly.pdbx_seq_one_letter_code
_entity_poly.pdbx_strand_id
1 'polypeptide(L)'
;MPLDPTRTVAELKELRELTANEEGAQRVAWTDIWVRAQEWMTSKLEDTGAEMTFDEARNQWWTLPGRSGKELVIGGHLDSVPNGGWLDGALNVVAGSEVLRRIAGDGEPPVTVRLVSWADEEGARFGRSLFGSSAAAGSMRDQDDLRELTDRDGISLPDALGVHGVDLDRATEAGKQLEKAAAYLELHIEQGPVLESMDIPLGAVLGTFGVERHRVVWRGQAA
;
A
#
# COMPACT_ATOMS: atom_id res chain seq x y z
N MET A 1 -18.49 6.50 -16.18
CA MET A 1 -17.99 5.32 -16.91
C MET A 1 -18.44 4.08 -16.14
N PRO A 2 -18.96 3.02 -16.78
CA PRO A 2 -19.35 1.79 -16.07
C PRO A 2 -18.13 1.11 -15.43
N LEU A 3 -18.40 0.30 -14.40
CA LEU A 3 -17.40 -0.52 -13.73
C LEU A 3 -16.93 -1.61 -14.71
N ASP A 4 -15.62 -1.77 -14.87
CA ASP A 4 -15.01 -2.78 -15.72
C ASP A 4 -13.99 -3.63 -14.94
N PRO A 5 -14.41 -4.77 -14.37
CA PRO A 5 -13.50 -5.68 -13.67
C PRO A 5 -12.42 -6.28 -14.58
N THR A 6 -12.64 -6.35 -15.90
CA THR A 6 -11.66 -6.92 -16.82
C THR A 6 -10.46 -5.98 -17.01
N ARG A 7 -10.69 -4.66 -16.93
CA ARG A 7 -9.62 -3.66 -16.87
C ARG A 7 -8.74 -3.84 -15.65
N THR A 8 -9.31 -4.09 -14.46
CA THR A 8 -8.54 -4.38 -13.24
C THR A 8 -7.57 -5.55 -13.46
N VAL A 9 -8.06 -6.65 -14.03
CA VAL A 9 -7.21 -7.83 -14.30
C VAL A 9 -6.14 -7.53 -15.35
N ALA A 10 -6.47 -6.76 -16.39
CA ALA A 10 -5.51 -6.35 -17.42
C ALA A 10 -4.40 -5.45 -16.87
N GLU A 11 -4.76 -4.45 -16.05
CA GLU A 11 -3.82 -3.55 -15.39
C GLU A 11 -2.92 -4.27 -14.39
N LEU A 12 -3.45 -5.25 -13.64
CA LEU A 12 -2.63 -6.10 -12.78
C LEU A 12 -1.58 -6.92 -13.57
N LYS A 13 -1.94 -7.41 -14.77
CA LYS A 13 -1.00 -8.10 -15.65
C LYS A 13 0.05 -7.14 -16.22
N GLU A 14 -0.35 -5.92 -16.58
CA GLU A 14 0.57 -4.88 -17.02
C GLU A 14 1.57 -4.51 -15.92
N LEU A 15 1.10 -4.30 -14.68
CA LEU A 15 1.96 -4.03 -13.53
C LEU A 15 2.93 -5.20 -13.28
N ARG A 16 2.45 -6.44 -13.42
CA ARG A 16 3.29 -7.63 -13.35
C ARG A 16 4.39 -7.59 -14.41
N GLU A 17 4.06 -7.37 -15.68
CA GLU A 17 5.06 -7.27 -16.77
C GLU A 17 6.08 -6.15 -16.52
N LEU A 18 5.64 -5.05 -15.89
CA LEU A 18 6.47 -3.90 -15.59
C LEU A 18 7.46 -4.14 -14.44
N THR A 19 7.07 -4.95 -13.44
CA THR A 19 7.73 -4.98 -12.12
C THR A 19 8.12 -6.38 -11.62
N ALA A 20 7.79 -7.43 -12.37
CA ALA A 20 8.16 -8.80 -12.05
C ALA A 20 9.28 -9.32 -12.96
N ASN A 21 9.95 -10.36 -12.49
CA ASN A 21 10.87 -11.19 -13.28
C ASN A 21 10.39 -12.67 -13.23
N GLU A 22 11.24 -13.60 -13.63
CA GLU A 22 10.93 -15.04 -13.61
C GLU A 22 10.64 -15.57 -12.19
N GLU A 23 11.13 -14.89 -11.15
CA GLU A 23 10.96 -15.29 -9.75
C GLU A 23 9.72 -14.67 -9.09
N GLY A 24 9.04 -13.73 -9.75
CA GLY A 24 7.84 -13.06 -9.22
C GLY A 24 7.99 -11.55 -9.12
N ALA A 25 7.11 -10.92 -8.33
CA ALA A 25 7.10 -9.47 -8.13
C ALA A 25 8.37 -9.00 -7.39
N GLN A 26 8.89 -7.85 -7.79
CA GLN A 26 10.14 -7.27 -7.26
C GLN A 26 9.94 -5.85 -6.71
N ARG A 27 8.71 -5.47 -6.34
CA ARG A 27 8.34 -4.10 -5.91
C ARG A 27 8.69 -3.84 -4.44
N VAL A 28 9.90 -4.19 -4.03
CA VAL A 28 10.36 -3.91 -2.65
C VAL A 28 10.33 -2.41 -2.40
N ALA A 29 9.72 -1.98 -1.29
CA ALA A 29 9.57 -0.56 -0.98
C ALA A 29 10.91 0.20 -0.98
N TRP A 30 10.84 1.50 -1.32
CA TRP A 30 11.97 2.42 -1.37
C TRP A 30 13.02 2.09 -2.46
N THR A 31 12.67 1.24 -3.42
CA THR A 31 13.51 0.93 -4.60
C THR A 31 12.95 1.58 -5.87
N ASP A 32 13.76 1.67 -6.91
CA ASP A 32 13.34 2.22 -8.21
C ASP A 32 12.17 1.44 -8.84
N ILE A 33 12.10 0.12 -8.61
CA ILE A 33 10.99 -0.71 -9.12
C ILE A 33 9.67 -0.33 -8.41
N TRP A 34 9.72 -0.05 -7.11
CA TRP A 34 8.55 0.42 -6.37
C TRP A 34 8.13 1.83 -6.82
N VAL A 35 9.09 2.76 -7.01
CA VAL A 35 8.79 4.09 -7.56
C VAL A 35 8.14 3.98 -8.94
N ARG A 36 8.65 3.11 -9.81
CA ARG A 36 8.07 2.85 -11.14
C ARG A 36 6.62 2.35 -11.05
N ALA A 37 6.29 1.54 -10.03
CA ALA A 37 4.92 1.11 -9.78
C ALA A 37 4.01 2.28 -9.35
N GLN A 38 4.52 3.21 -8.51
CA GLN A 38 3.78 4.42 -8.10
C GLN A 38 3.53 5.37 -9.28
N GLU A 39 4.53 5.55 -10.15
CA GLU A 39 4.41 6.34 -11.38
C GLU A 39 3.40 5.72 -12.34
N TRP A 40 3.49 4.41 -12.54
CA TRP A 40 2.51 3.66 -13.32
C TRP A 40 1.10 3.83 -12.76
N MET A 41 0.90 3.68 -11.45
CA MET A 41 -0.41 3.83 -10.84
C MET A 41 -0.95 5.26 -10.99
N THR A 42 -0.08 6.27 -10.92
CA THR A 42 -0.44 7.67 -11.20
C THR A 42 -1.04 7.79 -12.61
N SER A 43 -0.35 7.26 -13.61
CA SER A 43 -0.77 7.36 -15.01
C SER A 43 -2.13 6.67 -15.26
N LYS A 44 -2.50 5.68 -14.44
CA LYS A 44 -3.79 4.97 -14.54
C LYS A 44 -4.99 5.77 -14.05
N LEU A 45 -4.77 6.87 -13.34
CA LEU A 45 -5.81 7.69 -12.73
C LEU A 45 -5.80 9.16 -13.18
N GLU A 46 -4.84 9.59 -14.01
CA GLU A 46 -4.74 10.97 -14.52
C GLU A 46 -6.06 11.49 -15.13
N ASP A 47 -6.72 10.67 -15.94
CA ASP A 47 -7.95 11.05 -16.64
C ASP A 47 -9.21 11.08 -15.74
N THR A 48 -9.10 10.70 -14.47
CA THR A 48 -10.24 10.70 -13.55
C THR A 48 -10.53 12.07 -12.93
N GLY A 49 -9.57 12.99 -13.00
CA GLY A 49 -9.64 14.26 -12.28
C GLY A 49 -9.44 14.15 -10.76
N ALA A 50 -9.07 12.97 -10.25
CA ALA A 50 -8.67 12.82 -8.85
C ALA A 50 -7.36 13.57 -8.56
N GLU A 51 -7.32 14.29 -7.45
CA GLU A 51 -6.11 14.96 -7.00
C GLU A 51 -5.14 13.94 -6.40
N MET A 52 -3.96 13.81 -7.01
CA MET A 52 -2.90 12.92 -6.54
C MET A 52 -1.91 13.68 -5.64
N THR A 53 -1.65 13.15 -4.45
CA THR A 53 -0.65 13.69 -3.52
C THR A 53 0.15 12.58 -2.83
N PHE A 54 1.36 12.94 -2.37
CA PHE A 54 2.09 12.16 -1.38
C PHE A 54 1.99 12.86 -0.03
N ASP A 55 1.79 12.09 1.04
CA ASP A 55 1.86 12.61 2.41
C ASP A 55 3.29 12.51 2.99
N GLU A 56 3.44 12.88 4.26
CA GLU A 56 4.73 12.90 4.95
C GLU A 56 5.37 11.52 5.11
N ALA A 57 4.60 10.43 5.03
CA ALA A 57 5.10 9.06 5.04
C ALA A 57 5.24 8.47 3.62
N ARG A 58 5.04 9.29 2.58
CA ARG A 58 5.00 8.90 1.16
C ARG A 58 3.91 7.89 0.82
N ASN A 59 2.81 7.89 1.57
CA ASN A 59 1.59 7.23 1.09
C ASN A 59 1.08 8.00 -0.12
N GLN A 60 0.66 7.26 -1.15
CA GLN A 60 0.15 7.85 -2.38
C GLN A 60 -1.37 7.92 -2.31
N TRP A 61 -1.91 9.13 -2.39
CA TRP A 61 -3.34 9.40 -2.25
C TRP A 61 -3.93 9.88 -3.58
N TRP A 62 -5.12 9.41 -3.93
CA TRP A 62 -5.96 9.99 -4.99
C TRP A 62 -7.30 10.39 -4.39
N THR A 63 -7.63 11.67 -4.49
CA THR A 63 -8.81 12.24 -3.84
C THR A 63 -9.84 12.71 -4.87
N LEU A 64 -11.06 12.18 -4.78
CA LEU A 64 -12.25 12.72 -5.44
C LEU A 64 -13.07 13.51 -4.41
N PRO A 65 -13.06 14.86 -4.47
CA PRO A 65 -13.85 15.67 -3.56
C PRO A 65 -15.34 15.37 -3.66
N GLY A 66 -16.02 15.28 -2.52
CA GLY A 66 -17.46 15.12 -2.46
C GLY A 66 -18.14 16.22 -1.67
N ARG A 67 -19.47 16.16 -1.61
CA ARG A 67 -20.31 17.22 -1.00
C ARG A 67 -20.21 17.31 0.52
N SER A 68 -19.89 16.20 1.19
CA SER A 68 -19.79 16.16 2.65
C SER A 68 -18.35 16.33 3.13
N GLY A 69 -18.17 16.79 4.37
CA GLY A 69 -16.86 16.79 5.04
C GLY A 69 -16.37 15.43 5.53
N LYS A 70 -17.12 14.34 5.30
CA LYS A 70 -16.71 12.96 5.62
C LYS A 70 -16.02 12.31 4.43
N GLU A 71 -15.12 11.38 4.72
CA GLU A 71 -14.30 10.69 3.73
C GLU A 71 -14.49 9.17 3.81
N LEU A 72 -14.64 8.53 2.65
CA LEU A 72 -14.46 7.09 2.48
C LEU A 72 -13.03 6.85 1.99
N VAL A 73 -12.25 6.10 2.76
CA VAL A 73 -10.91 5.66 2.36
C VAL A 73 -11.00 4.23 1.82
N ILE A 74 -10.41 4.01 0.65
CA ILE A 74 -10.17 2.71 0.05
C ILE A 74 -8.67 2.52 0.04
N GLY A 75 -8.15 1.46 0.66
CA GLY A 75 -6.71 1.30 0.87
C GLY A 75 -6.14 -0.02 0.40
N GLY A 76 -4.82 -0.11 0.54
CA GLY A 76 -3.98 -1.25 0.19
C GLY A 76 -2.54 -0.83 -0.01
N HIS A 77 -1.74 -1.65 -0.69
CA HIS A 77 -0.32 -1.36 -0.90
C HIS A 77 0.16 -1.79 -2.29
N LEU A 78 1.20 -1.14 -2.81
CA LEU A 78 1.81 -1.51 -4.08
C LEU A 78 3.15 -2.24 -3.91
N ASP A 79 3.78 -2.15 -2.74
CA ASP A 79 5.00 -2.90 -2.49
C ASP A 79 4.73 -4.40 -2.41
N SER A 80 5.79 -5.19 -2.55
CA SER A 80 5.74 -6.64 -2.42
C SER A 80 6.99 -7.14 -1.70
N VAL A 81 6.90 -8.33 -1.11
CA VAL A 81 8.09 -9.12 -0.81
C VAL A 81 8.88 -9.48 -2.09
N PRO A 82 10.20 -9.73 -1.99
CA PRO A 82 10.97 -10.34 -3.07
C PRO A 82 10.33 -11.66 -3.48
N ASN A 83 10.20 -11.88 -4.79
CA ASN A 83 9.62 -13.11 -5.35
C ASN A 83 8.16 -13.32 -4.93
N GLY A 84 7.47 -12.23 -4.58
CA GLY A 84 6.08 -12.24 -4.18
C GLY A 84 5.11 -12.51 -5.33
N GLY A 85 3.85 -12.75 -4.97
CA GLY A 85 2.77 -12.85 -5.94
C GLY A 85 2.50 -11.51 -6.64
N TRP A 86 1.73 -11.57 -7.73
CA TRP A 86 1.34 -10.38 -8.50
C TRP A 86 -0.01 -9.78 -8.05
N LEU A 87 -0.64 -10.37 -7.02
CA LEU A 87 -1.97 -9.97 -6.53
C LEU A 87 -1.93 -9.35 -5.14
N ASP A 88 -1.03 -9.81 -4.27
CA ASP A 88 -0.86 -9.29 -2.91
C ASP A 88 -0.54 -7.79 -2.94
N GLY A 89 -1.28 -7.02 -2.15
CA GLY A 89 -1.32 -5.55 -2.23
C GLY A 89 -1.91 -4.96 -3.50
N ALA A 90 -1.34 -5.32 -4.65
CA ALA A 90 -1.64 -4.75 -5.95
C ALA A 90 -3.14 -4.87 -6.30
N LEU A 91 -3.78 -5.99 -5.96
CA LEU A 91 -5.22 -6.18 -6.16
C LEU A 91 -6.03 -5.11 -5.41
N ASN A 92 -5.64 -4.75 -4.18
CA ASN A 92 -6.38 -3.78 -3.38
C ASN A 92 -6.44 -2.43 -4.11
N VAL A 93 -5.27 -1.94 -4.54
CA VAL A 93 -5.12 -0.61 -5.11
C VAL A 93 -5.71 -0.55 -6.52
N VAL A 94 -5.47 -1.56 -7.35
CA VAL A 94 -5.98 -1.58 -8.74
C VAL A 94 -7.49 -1.85 -8.78
N ALA A 95 -8.06 -2.62 -7.85
CA ALA A 95 -9.51 -2.72 -7.73
C ALA A 95 -10.13 -1.43 -7.16
N GLY A 96 -9.48 -0.81 -6.18
CA GLY A 96 -9.90 0.48 -5.63
C GLY A 96 -9.89 1.59 -6.68
N SER A 97 -8.91 1.59 -7.59
CA SER A 97 -8.83 2.54 -8.70
C SER A 97 -10.01 2.40 -9.68
N GLU A 98 -10.47 1.17 -9.91
CA GLU A 98 -11.63 0.89 -10.75
C GLU A 98 -12.93 1.42 -10.13
N VAL A 99 -13.07 1.29 -8.81
CA VAL A 99 -14.16 1.93 -8.05
C VAL A 99 -14.06 3.45 -8.15
N LEU A 100 -12.86 4.02 -7.99
CA LEU A 100 -12.61 5.46 -8.10
C LEU A 100 -13.03 6.00 -9.48
N ARG A 101 -12.64 5.33 -10.57
CA ARG A 101 -13.02 5.67 -11.95
C ARG A 101 -14.54 5.64 -12.16
N ARG A 102 -15.20 4.60 -11.65
CA ARG A 102 -16.66 4.45 -11.71
C ARG A 102 -17.34 5.66 -11.08
N ILE A 103 -16.87 6.06 -9.89
CA ILE A 103 -17.44 7.17 -9.12
C ILE A 103 -17.15 8.52 -9.80
N ALA A 104 -15.90 8.77 -10.22
CA ALA A 104 -15.54 9.98 -10.95
C ALA A 104 -16.44 10.21 -12.18
N GLY A 105 -16.75 9.14 -12.90
CA GLY A 105 -17.60 9.20 -14.08
C GLY A 105 -19.11 9.41 -13.81
N ASP A 106 -19.56 9.41 -12.56
CA ASP A 106 -20.93 9.78 -12.15
C ASP A 106 -21.05 11.25 -11.71
N GLY A 107 -19.93 11.98 -11.69
CA GLY A 107 -19.86 13.35 -11.19
C GLY A 107 -19.53 13.42 -9.70
N GLU A 108 -19.97 14.49 -9.05
CA GLU A 108 -19.59 14.78 -7.66
C GLU A 108 -20.20 13.76 -6.66
N PRO A 109 -19.38 12.99 -5.93
CA PRO A 109 -19.87 12.01 -4.97
C PRO A 109 -20.47 12.66 -3.70
N PRO A 110 -21.36 11.94 -2.97
CA PRO A 110 -21.96 12.45 -1.74
C PRO A 110 -20.95 12.64 -0.60
N VAL A 111 -19.88 11.86 -0.57
CA VAL A 111 -18.75 11.94 0.36
C VAL A 111 -17.47 12.01 -0.45
N THR A 112 -16.42 12.61 0.10
CA THR A 112 -15.10 12.55 -0.53
C THR A 112 -14.62 11.09 -0.55
N VAL A 113 -14.14 10.62 -1.69
CA VAL A 113 -13.62 9.26 -1.86
C VAL A 113 -12.13 9.34 -2.10
N ARG A 114 -11.37 8.57 -1.32
CA ARG A 114 -9.91 8.59 -1.36
C ARG A 114 -9.40 7.18 -1.56
N LEU A 115 -8.57 7.00 -2.58
CA LEU A 115 -7.76 5.80 -2.74
C LEU A 115 -6.39 6.07 -2.12
N VAL A 116 -5.85 5.10 -1.37
CA VAL A 116 -4.49 5.17 -0.83
C VAL A 116 -3.71 3.91 -1.15
N SER A 117 -2.47 4.10 -1.60
CA SER A 117 -1.44 3.07 -1.56
C SER A 117 -0.51 3.40 -0.39
N TRP A 118 -0.58 2.60 0.67
CA TRP A 118 0.30 2.70 1.83
C TRP A 118 1.74 2.38 1.42
N ALA A 119 2.69 3.11 2.02
CA ALA A 119 4.11 2.86 1.81
C ALA A 119 4.62 1.74 2.73
N ASP A 120 5.36 0.80 2.16
CA ASP A 120 6.09 -0.29 2.86
C ASP A 120 5.18 -1.05 3.84
N GLU A 121 4.12 -1.65 3.31
CA GLU A 121 3.23 -2.53 4.06
C GLU A 121 3.98 -3.79 4.47
N GLU A 122 4.72 -4.39 3.53
CA GLU A 122 5.35 -5.70 3.74
C GLU A 122 6.52 -5.60 4.71
N GLY A 123 7.24 -4.47 4.71
CA GLY A 123 8.45 -4.28 5.51
C GLY A 123 9.61 -5.13 5.00
N ALA A 124 9.57 -5.56 3.74
CA ALA A 124 10.46 -6.58 3.21
C ALA A 124 11.94 -6.15 3.18
N ARG A 125 12.20 -4.85 3.11
CA ARG A 125 13.56 -4.29 3.04
C ARG A 125 14.22 -4.13 4.40
N PHE A 126 13.47 -3.65 5.40
CA PHE A 126 14.01 -3.25 6.70
C PHE A 126 13.49 -4.10 7.87
N GLY A 127 12.61 -5.07 7.60
CA GLY A 127 12.05 -5.96 8.62
C GLY A 127 10.95 -5.34 9.47
N ARG A 128 10.52 -4.10 9.15
CA ARG A 128 9.41 -3.41 9.82
C ARG A 128 8.29 -3.12 8.81
N SER A 129 7.20 -3.89 8.92
CA SER A 129 5.99 -3.78 8.11
C SER A 129 5.16 -2.53 8.45
N LEU A 130 4.20 -2.17 7.61
CA LEU A 130 3.17 -1.16 7.88
C LEU A 130 3.72 0.26 8.12
N PHE A 131 4.81 0.67 7.48
CA PHE A 131 5.41 1.99 7.74
C PHE A 131 4.39 3.13 7.53
N GLY A 132 3.81 3.20 6.33
CA GLY A 132 2.93 4.29 5.93
C GLY A 132 1.59 4.30 6.66
N SER A 133 0.98 3.13 6.84
CA SER A 133 -0.29 2.99 7.55
C SER A 133 -0.14 3.17 9.06
N SER A 134 0.98 2.73 9.67
CA SER A 134 1.26 2.97 11.09
C SER A 134 1.46 4.46 11.39
N ALA A 135 2.13 5.18 10.48
CA ALA A 135 2.29 6.63 10.56
C ALA A 135 0.92 7.35 10.49
N ALA A 136 0.10 7.02 9.49
CA ALA A 136 -1.23 7.61 9.33
C ALA A 136 -2.20 7.25 10.48
N ALA A 137 -2.12 6.03 11.01
CA ALA A 137 -2.99 5.59 12.11
C ALA A 137 -2.54 6.11 13.50
N GLY A 138 -1.39 6.80 13.59
CA GLY A 138 -0.83 7.27 14.87
C GLY A 138 -0.33 6.14 15.77
N SER A 139 -0.01 4.97 15.19
CA SER A 139 0.49 3.79 15.90
C SER A 139 2.00 3.59 15.77
N MET A 140 2.66 4.33 14.88
CA MET A 140 4.12 4.45 14.82
C MET A 140 4.62 5.18 16.08
N ARG A 141 5.36 4.46 16.93
CA ARG A 141 5.89 4.93 18.22
C ARG A 141 7.33 4.46 18.48
N ASP A 142 7.96 3.96 17.43
CA ASP A 142 9.19 3.21 17.37
C ASP A 142 10.27 3.96 16.58
N GLN A 143 10.19 5.30 16.48
CA GLN A 143 11.13 6.10 15.66
C GLN A 143 12.59 5.89 16.04
N ASP A 144 12.91 5.73 17.32
CA ASP A 144 14.28 5.46 17.76
C ASP A 144 14.78 4.11 17.24
N ASP A 145 13.94 3.07 17.31
CA ASP A 145 14.25 1.74 16.76
C ASP A 145 14.36 1.78 15.22
N LEU A 146 13.47 2.53 14.55
CA LEU A 146 13.48 2.70 13.10
C LEU A 146 14.79 3.34 12.59
N ARG A 147 15.41 4.23 13.37
CA ARG A 147 16.72 4.84 13.03
C ARG A 147 17.87 3.83 13.04
N GLU A 148 17.74 2.74 13.79
CA GLU A 148 18.77 1.70 13.89
C GLU A 148 18.63 0.64 12.79
N LEU A 149 17.53 0.65 12.02
CA LEU A 149 17.31 -0.32 10.96
C LEU A 149 18.24 -0.07 9.77
N THR A 150 18.80 -1.18 9.27
CA THR A 150 19.64 -1.22 8.08
C THR A 150 19.18 -2.35 7.17
N ASP A 151 19.23 -2.14 5.86
CA ASP A 151 18.97 -3.19 4.88
C ASP A 151 20.18 -4.13 4.71
N ARG A 152 20.03 -5.13 3.83
CA ARG A 152 21.06 -6.13 3.56
C ARG A 152 22.37 -5.55 3.00
N ASP A 153 22.31 -4.37 2.41
CA ASP A 153 23.45 -3.68 1.79
C ASP A 153 24.06 -2.63 2.72
N GLY A 154 23.52 -2.51 3.96
CA GLY A 154 23.99 -1.60 4.99
C GLY A 154 23.45 -0.18 4.86
N ILE A 155 22.46 0.07 4.00
CA ILE A 155 21.79 1.37 3.90
C ILE A 155 20.85 1.52 5.09
N SER A 156 20.91 2.63 5.80
CA SER A 156 20.00 2.90 6.91
C SER A 156 18.59 3.23 6.41
N LEU A 157 17.56 2.89 7.20
CA LEU A 157 16.18 3.26 6.86
C LEU A 157 16.03 4.79 6.66
N PRO A 158 16.53 5.66 7.56
CA PRO A 158 16.47 7.11 7.35
C PRO A 158 17.10 7.59 6.04
N ASP A 159 18.24 7.00 5.62
CA ASP A 159 18.87 7.37 4.35
C ASP A 159 18.00 6.96 3.15
N ALA A 160 17.44 5.74 3.19
CA ALA A 160 16.55 5.28 2.14
C ALA A 160 15.27 6.14 2.05
N LEU A 161 14.66 6.48 3.19
CA LEU A 161 13.51 7.40 3.27
C LEU A 161 13.86 8.79 2.72
N GLY A 162 15.02 9.32 3.08
CA GLY A 162 15.49 10.65 2.68
C GLY A 162 15.67 10.80 1.16
N VAL A 163 16.11 9.76 0.46
CA VAL A 163 16.17 9.72 -1.01
C VAL A 163 14.79 9.97 -1.63
N HIS A 164 13.74 9.52 -0.96
CA HIS A 164 12.35 9.67 -1.37
C HIS A 164 11.64 10.86 -0.72
N GLY A 165 12.39 11.78 -0.10
CA GLY A 165 11.87 13.00 0.51
C GLY A 165 11.07 12.78 1.79
N VAL A 166 11.21 11.61 2.43
CA VAL A 166 10.57 11.31 3.71
C VAL A 166 11.53 11.66 4.85
N ASP A 167 11.07 12.53 5.74
CA ASP A 167 11.69 12.76 7.04
C ASP A 167 11.00 11.84 8.06
N LEU A 168 11.75 10.90 8.64
CA LEU A 168 11.24 9.90 9.58
C LEU A 168 10.48 10.53 10.76
N ASP A 169 10.96 11.66 11.28
CA ASP A 169 10.34 12.31 12.44
C ASP A 169 9.02 12.99 12.06
N ARG A 170 8.91 13.43 10.81
CA ARG A 170 7.70 14.06 10.28
C ARG A 170 6.72 13.08 9.65
N ALA A 171 7.12 11.83 9.38
CA ALA A 171 6.25 10.81 8.81
C ALA A 171 4.92 10.68 9.58
N THR A 172 4.96 10.80 10.92
CA THR A 172 3.76 10.74 11.78
C THR A 172 2.75 11.89 11.55
N GLU A 173 3.14 13.00 10.91
CA GLU A 173 2.22 14.06 10.50
C GLU A 173 1.20 13.57 9.45
N ALA A 174 1.46 12.43 8.79
CA ALA A 174 0.51 11.76 7.90
C ALA A 174 -0.83 11.43 8.58
N GLY A 175 -0.88 11.39 9.92
CA GLY A 175 -2.12 11.21 10.67
C GLY A 175 -3.23 12.22 10.34
N LYS A 176 -2.87 13.42 9.89
CA LYS A 176 -3.85 14.43 9.42
C LYS A 176 -4.72 13.92 8.26
N GLN A 177 -4.22 12.97 7.47
CA GLN A 177 -4.94 12.41 6.33
C GLN A 177 -6.17 11.61 6.77
N LEU A 178 -6.26 11.15 8.01
CA LEU A 178 -7.38 10.33 8.51
C LEU A 178 -8.38 11.10 9.38
N GLU A 179 -8.18 12.39 9.65
CA GLU A 179 -9.04 13.19 10.56
C GLU A 179 -10.53 13.19 10.17
N LYS A 180 -10.83 13.07 8.87
CA LYS A 180 -12.19 13.08 8.32
C LYS A 180 -12.67 11.70 7.85
N ALA A 181 -11.85 10.67 8.02
CA ALA A 181 -12.19 9.31 7.61
C ALA A 181 -13.40 8.81 8.41
N ALA A 182 -14.48 8.50 7.71
CA ALA A 182 -15.70 7.93 8.29
C ALA A 182 -15.77 6.41 8.11
N ALA A 183 -15.05 5.87 7.11
CA ALA A 183 -14.93 4.45 6.84
C ALA A 183 -13.62 4.16 6.09
N TYR A 184 -13.09 2.96 6.29
CA TYR A 184 -11.97 2.39 5.56
C TYR A 184 -12.40 1.04 4.97
N LEU A 185 -12.09 0.81 3.69
CA LEU A 185 -12.34 -0.44 2.98
C LEU A 185 -11.07 -0.92 2.31
N GLU A 186 -10.83 -2.22 2.34
CA GLU A 186 -9.71 -2.86 1.68
C GLU A 186 -10.16 -4.20 1.12
N LEU A 187 -9.97 -4.40 -0.19
CA LEU A 187 -10.22 -5.67 -0.86
C LEU A 187 -8.90 -6.42 -0.94
N HIS A 188 -8.81 -7.62 -0.36
CA HIS A 188 -7.60 -8.42 -0.37
C HIS A 188 -7.84 -9.84 -0.90
N ILE A 189 -6.80 -10.47 -1.44
CA ILE A 189 -6.82 -11.93 -1.64
C ILE A 189 -6.83 -12.62 -0.28
N GLU A 190 -7.37 -13.84 -0.21
CA GLU A 190 -7.47 -14.56 1.06
C GLU A 190 -6.11 -14.91 1.67
N GLN A 191 -5.08 -15.14 0.82
CA GLN A 191 -3.79 -15.73 1.19
C GLN A 191 -3.89 -17.11 1.89
N GLY A 192 -5.06 -17.73 1.81
CA GLY A 192 -5.39 -19.03 2.38
C GLY A 192 -6.31 -19.83 1.46
N PRO A 193 -6.65 -21.07 1.84
CA PRO A 193 -7.40 -21.99 0.98
C PRO A 193 -8.91 -22.07 1.30
N VAL A 194 -9.45 -21.26 2.22
CA VAL A 194 -10.81 -21.43 2.76
C VAL A 194 -11.88 -21.12 1.72
N LEU A 195 -11.82 -19.94 1.07
CA LEU A 195 -12.78 -19.53 0.05
C LEU A 195 -12.77 -20.50 -1.14
N GLU A 196 -11.57 -20.94 -1.56
CA GLU A 196 -11.40 -21.96 -2.59
C GLU A 196 -12.04 -23.30 -2.15
N SER A 197 -11.75 -23.77 -0.94
CA SER A 197 -12.30 -25.04 -0.42
C SER A 197 -13.82 -25.02 -0.26
N MET A 198 -14.41 -23.83 -0.11
CA MET A 198 -15.83 -23.60 0.04
C MET A 198 -16.53 -23.26 -1.29
N ASP A 199 -15.78 -23.12 -2.39
CA ASP A 199 -16.27 -22.68 -3.71
C ASP A 199 -17.07 -21.36 -3.64
N ILE A 200 -16.56 -20.38 -2.89
CA ILE A 200 -17.17 -19.05 -2.77
C ILE A 200 -16.21 -17.95 -3.24
N PRO A 201 -16.70 -16.93 -3.96
CA PRO A 201 -15.83 -15.92 -4.59
C PRO A 201 -15.46 -14.75 -3.68
N LEU A 202 -16.08 -14.62 -2.50
CA LEU A 202 -15.94 -13.46 -1.62
C LEU A 202 -16.24 -13.82 -0.16
N GLY A 203 -15.41 -13.32 0.75
CA GLY A 203 -15.63 -13.37 2.19
C GLY A 203 -15.68 -11.97 2.80
N ALA A 204 -16.60 -11.75 3.75
CA ALA A 204 -16.57 -10.55 4.58
C ALA A 204 -15.66 -10.81 5.80
N VAL A 205 -14.52 -10.12 5.84
CA VAL A 205 -13.54 -10.25 6.92
C VAL A 205 -14.10 -9.64 8.21
N LEU A 206 -14.14 -10.42 9.29
CA LEU A 206 -14.65 -9.98 10.60
C LEU A 206 -13.58 -9.44 11.54
N GLY A 207 -12.31 -9.76 11.26
CA GLY A 207 -11.16 -9.34 12.05
C GLY A 207 -9.88 -9.99 11.55
N THR A 208 -8.75 -9.55 12.09
CA THR A 208 -7.40 -10.04 11.77
C THR A 208 -6.75 -10.70 12.99
N PHE A 209 -5.80 -11.59 12.75
CA PHE A 209 -5.01 -12.19 13.83
C PHE A 209 -3.91 -11.23 14.30
N GLY A 210 -3.59 -11.28 15.60
CA GLY A 210 -2.39 -10.63 16.12
C GLY A 210 -1.12 -11.37 15.67
N VAL A 211 -0.06 -10.63 15.37
CA VAL A 211 1.23 -11.16 14.91
C VAL A 211 2.34 -10.72 15.84
N GLU A 212 3.17 -11.66 16.27
CA GLU A 212 4.42 -11.40 17.00
C GLU A 212 5.61 -11.94 16.19
N ARG A 213 6.69 -11.16 16.10
CA ARG A 213 7.91 -11.53 15.39
C ARG A 213 9.09 -11.44 16.36
N HIS A 214 9.90 -12.50 16.42
CA HIS A 214 11.08 -12.57 17.29
C HIS A 214 12.35 -12.81 16.47
N ARG A 215 13.39 -12.01 16.74
CA ARG A 215 14.73 -12.26 16.24
C ARG A 215 15.54 -13.01 17.30
N VAL A 216 15.91 -14.25 17.00
CA VAL A 216 16.77 -15.05 17.88
C VAL A 216 18.17 -15.16 17.27
N VAL A 217 19.19 -14.82 18.05
CA VAL A 217 20.59 -14.82 17.61
C VAL A 217 21.38 -15.84 18.42
N TRP A 218 21.87 -16.89 17.76
CA TRP A 218 22.79 -17.85 18.35
C TRP A 218 24.23 -17.42 18.08
N ARG A 219 25.08 -17.38 19.11
CA ARG A 219 26.50 -17.05 19.00
C ARG A 219 27.34 -18.26 19.41
N GLY A 220 28.13 -18.77 18.47
CA GLY A 220 29.09 -19.86 18.69
C GLY A 220 30.54 -19.39 18.52
N GLN A 221 31.46 -20.34 18.42
CA GLN A 221 32.86 -20.11 18.08
C GLN A 221 33.15 -20.85 16.77
N ALA A 222 33.71 -20.14 15.78
CA ALA A 222 34.25 -20.77 14.59
C ALA A 222 35.48 -21.60 14.98
N ALA A 223 35.52 -22.86 14.56
CA ALA A 223 36.62 -23.80 14.81
C ALA A 223 37.35 -24.10 13.50
#